data_AF-A0A6N4T792-F1
#
_entry.id   AF-A0A6N4T792-F1
#
_cell.length_a   1.000
_cell.length_b   1.000
_cell.length_c   1.000
_cell.angle_alpha   90.00
_cell.angle_beta   90.00
_cell.angle_gamma   90.00
#
_symmetry.space_group_name_H-M   'P 1'
#
loop_
_entity.id
_entity.type
_entity.pdbx_description
1 polymer ?
#
loop_
_entity_poly.entity_id
_entity_poly.type
_entity_poly.pdbx_seq_one_letter_code
_entity_poly.pdbx_strand_id
1 'polypeptide(L)'
;MNKIKKLADLIERINQGDSIEYLFFMGHRQKKGSAVSEECLSQWYASSFEVEGILYKTAEHYMMAAKARLFGDADALQEILESATPAEAKSIGRRVKAYDDELWVQHRYALVVAGNYAKFAQNAKLKEYILSTNALVLVEASAKDRIWGIGLGINDPGLSNPRHWKGLNLLGFALMEVRDLMRAEAENSNKRLTRQSIYIGYVNPVTEDIDPVLDFAIACSYDVDWGTITISEAKKFGWHEVNLPNGELIEIMVLINPINNDLTVNARQKSQSLLQLICKEISSLFLRTLGEALIEIEIRE
;
A
#
# COMPACT_ATOMS: atom_id res chain seq x y z
N MET A 1 -18.49 3.76 11.66
CA MET A 1 -18.99 3.82 10.26
C MET A 1 -18.07 3.01 9.39
N ASN A 2 -18.61 2.29 8.39
CA ASN A 2 -17.79 1.65 7.36
C ASN A 2 -17.20 2.72 6.42
N LYS A 3 -15.96 2.50 5.95
CA LYS A 3 -15.32 3.35 4.95
C LYS A 3 -15.85 3.01 3.55
N ILE A 4 -16.07 4.03 2.73
CA ILE A 4 -16.42 3.86 1.32
C ILE A 4 -15.15 3.50 0.54
N LYS A 5 -15.06 2.27 0.04
CA LYS A 5 -13.94 1.74 -0.79
C LYS A 5 -14.38 1.35 -2.21
N LYS A 6 -15.67 1.13 -2.44
CA LYS A 6 -16.25 0.77 -3.75
C LYS A 6 -17.66 1.33 -3.89
N LEU A 7 -18.17 1.31 -5.13
CA LEU A 7 -19.50 1.80 -5.49
C LEU A 7 -20.64 1.15 -4.68
N ALA A 8 -20.49 -0.12 -4.29
CA ALA A 8 -21.47 -0.80 -3.43
C ALA A 8 -21.62 -0.12 -2.07
N ASP A 9 -20.51 0.18 -1.39
CA ASP A 9 -20.50 0.83 -0.07
C ASP A 9 -21.07 2.26 -0.15
N LEU A 10 -20.80 2.97 -1.24
CA LEU A 10 -21.35 4.29 -1.53
C LEU A 10 -22.88 4.23 -1.67
N ILE A 11 -23.40 3.25 -2.41
CA ILE A 11 -24.84 3.02 -2.55
C ILE A 11 -25.46 2.57 -1.21
N GLU A 12 -24.73 1.81 -0.39
CA GLU A 12 -25.17 1.40 0.95
C GLU A 12 -25.31 2.60 1.90
N ARG A 13 -24.31 3.50 1.96
CA ARG A 13 -24.41 4.76 2.73
C ARG A 13 -25.61 5.61 2.28
N ILE A 14 -25.85 5.71 0.97
CA ILE A 14 -27.03 6.42 0.43
C ILE A 14 -28.34 5.71 0.81
N ASN A 15 -28.38 4.37 0.88
CA ASN A 15 -29.54 3.63 1.41
C ASN A 15 -29.75 3.89 2.92
N GLN A 16 -28.68 4.13 3.68
CA GLN A 16 -28.70 4.45 5.12
C GLN A 16 -29.13 5.91 5.40
N GLY A 17 -29.37 6.72 4.36
CA GLY A 17 -29.84 8.10 4.47
C GLY A 17 -28.75 9.15 4.62
N ASP A 18 -27.48 8.77 4.41
CA ASP A 18 -26.35 9.70 4.52
C ASP A 18 -26.32 10.72 3.38
N SER A 19 -26.09 11.99 3.75
CA SER A 19 -25.69 13.02 2.78
C SER A 19 -24.24 12.76 2.35
N ILE A 20 -24.00 12.69 1.04
CA ILE A 20 -22.66 12.48 0.46
C ILE A 20 -22.28 13.69 -0.38
N GLU A 21 -21.15 14.31 -0.04
CA GLU A 21 -20.52 15.37 -0.82
C GLU A 21 -19.45 14.79 -1.76
N TYR A 22 -19.33 15.35 -2.95
CA TYR A 22 -18.48 14.84 -4.03
C TYR A 22 -17.49 15.89 -4.53
N LEU A 23 -16.27 15.46 -4.85
CA LEU A 23 -15.34 16.22 -5.69
C LEU A 23 -15.25 15.54 -7.05
N PHE A 24 -15.89 16.14 -8.05
CA PHE A 24 -15.80 15.68 -9.44
C PHE A 24 -14.54 16.25 -10.10
N PHE A 25 -13.76 15.40 -10.76
CA PHE A 25 -12.56 15.81 -11.49
C PHE A 25 -12.51 15.19 -12.89
N MET A 26 -12.00 15.95 -13.86
CA MET A 26 -11.80 15.50 -15.24
C MET A 26 -10.69 16.31 -15.91
N GLY A 27 -9.77 15.64 -16.57
CA GLY A 27 -8.61 16.29 -17.22
C GLY A 27 -7.37 16.34 -16.31
N HIS A 28 -6.28 16.88 -16.86
CA HIS A 28 -4.93 16.76 -16.30
C HIS A 28 -4.06 18.02 -16.50
N ARG A 29 -4.65 19.14 -16.96
CA ARG A 29 -3.92 20.32 -17.45
C ARG A 29 -4.16 21.54 -16.57
N GLN A 30 -3.35 21.66 -15.52
CA GLN A 30 -3.27 22.87 -14.71
C GLN A 30 -3.01 24.11 -15.58
N LYS A 31 -3.67 25.23 -15.28
CA LYS A 31 -3.40 26.52 -15.92
C LYS A 31 -2.03 27.04 -15.46
N LYS A 32 -1.15 27.43 -16.39
CA LYS A 32 0.19 27.95 -16.05
C LYS A 32 0.09 29.12 -15.07
N GLY A 33 0.64 28.94 -13.86
CA GLY A 33 0.64 29.94 -12.79
C GLY A 33 -0.56 29.88 -11.82
N SER A 34 -1.47 28.92 -11.93
CA SER A 34 -2.49 28.69 -10.88
C SER A 34 -1.94 27.93 -9.68
N ALA A 35 -2.70 27.91 -8.58
CA ALA A 35 -2.52 26.93 -7.51
C ALA A 35 -2.81 25.51 -8.01
N VAL A 36 -2.49 24.50 -7.19
CA VAL A 36 -2.85 23.09 -7.45
C VAL A 36 -4.34 22.90 -7.22
N SER A 37 -4.99 22.21 -8.16
CA SER A 37 -6.42 22.02 -8.28
C SER A 37 -6.75 20.58 -8.71
N GLU A 38 -8.02 20.26 -8.92
CA GLU A 38 -8.55 18.90 -9.08
C GLU A 38 -7.93 18.10 -10.24
N GLU A 39 -7.34 18.75 -11.24
CA GLU A 39 -6.63 18.05 -12.32
C GLU A 39 -5.45 17.22 -11.80
N CYS A 40 -4.90 17.55 -10.62
CA CYS A 40 -3.82 16.80 -9.99
C CYS A 40 -4.21 15.39 -9.54
N LEU A 41 -5.51 15.10 -9.43
CA LEU A 41 -6.03 13.77 -9.13
C LEU A 41 -5.89 12.80 -10.31
N SER A 42 -5.76 13.29 -11.55
CA SER A 42 -5.63 12.46 -12.74
C SER A 42 -4.31 11.66 -12.79
N GLN A 43 -4.38 10.46 -13.37
CA GLN A 43 -3.20 9.64 -13.72
C GLN A 43 -2.31 10.29 -14.81
N TRP A 44 -2.88 11.23 -15.57
CA TRP A 44 -2.20 11.93 -16.67
C TRP A 44 -1.59 13.26 -16.24
N TYR A 45 -1.76 13.67 -14.98
CA TYR A 45 -1.17 14.91 -14.47
C TYR A 45 0.36 14.81 -14.45
N ALA A 46 1.03 15.85 -14.94
CA ALA A 46 2.48 15.95 -14.99
C ALA A 46 3.06 16.19 -13.58
N SER A 47 3.37 15.08 -12.90
CA SER A 47 4.00 15.05 -11.58
C SER A 47 4.83 13.77 -11.53
N SER A 48 6.14 13.95 -11.61
CA SER A 48 7.08 12.84 -11.56
C SER A 48 7.28 12.36 -10.12
N PHE A 49 7.63 11.09 -9.98
CA PHE A 49 7.98 10.45 -8.72
C PHE A 49 8.82 9.19 -8.99
N GLU A 50 9.59 8.78 -8.00
CA GLU A 50 10.49 7.62 -8.08
C GLU A 50 9.96 6.46 -7.25
N VAL A 51 10.08 5.23 -7.76
CA VAL A 51 9.86 3.99 -6.99
C VAL A 51 10.95 3.01 -7.37
N GLU A 52 11.66 2.45 -6.39
CA GLU A 52 12.73 1.45 -6.58
C GLU A 52 13.85 1.92 -7.54
N GLY A 53 14.24 3.21 -7.45
CA GLY A 53 15.24 3.81 -8.34
C GLY A 53 14.72 4.17 -9.74
N ILE A 54 13.45 3.92 -10.03
CA ILE A 54 12.85 4.14 -11.36
C ILE A 54 11.96 5.39 -11.31
N LEU A 55 12.30 6.38 -12.13
CA LEU A 55 11.56 7.64 -12.27
C LEU A 55 10.37 7.49 -13.24
N TYR A 56 9.15 7.75 -12.76
CA TYR A 56 7.93 7.75 -13.57
C TYR A 56 7.49 9.19 -13.86
N LYS A 57 7.14 9.49 -15.12
CA LYS A 57 6.75 10.84 -15.58
C LYS A 57 5.33 11.22 -15.14
N THR A 58 4.45 10.23 -15.00
CA THR A 58 3.10 10.35 -14.41
C THR A 58 2.68 9.02 -13.77
N ALA A 59 1.60 9.00 -13.00
CA ALA A 59 1.07 7.75 -12.41
C ALA A 59 0.52 6.75 -13.46
N GLU A 60 0.07 7.21 -14.64
CA GLU A 60 -0.25 6.32 -15.77
C GLU A 60 0.99 5.53 -16.24
N HIS A 61 2.18 6.14 -16.26
CA HIS A 61 3.42 5.40 -16.61
C HIS A 61 3.71 4.30 -15.59
N TYR A 62 3.60 4.61 -14.28
CA TYR A 62 3.74 3.61 -13.22
C TYR A 62 2.70 2.49 -13.36
N MET A 63 1.43 2.83 -13.55
CA MET A 63 0.33 1.88 -13.67
C MET A 63 0.52 0.92 -14.86
N MET A 64 0.95 1.44 -16.02
CA MET A 64 1.19 0.62 -17.21
C MET A 64 2.48 -0.22 -17.06
N ALA A 65 3.54 0.33 -16.43
CA ALA A 65 4.77 -0.42 -16.13
C ALA A 65 4.52 -1.55 -15.11
N ALA A 66 3.73 -1.30 -14.07
CA ALA A 66 3.31 -2.31 -13.11
C ALA A 66 2.46 -3.40 -13.77
N LYS A 67 1.59 -3.03 -14.74
CA LYS A 67 0.88 -4.00 -15.58
C LYS A 67 1.87 -4.86 -16.40
N ALA A 68 2.85 -4.25 -17.06
CA ALA A 68 3.84 -4.99 -17.85
C ALA A 68 4.64 -5.98 -16.99
N ARG A 69 5.05 -5.57 -15.77
CA ARG A 69 5.69 -6.47 -14.78
C ARG A 69 4.80 -7.65 -14.37
N LEU A 70 3.51 -7.40 -14.10
CA LEU A 70 2.56 -8.45 -13.69
C LEU A 70 2.43 -9.58 -14.72
N PHE A 71 2.56 -9.26 -16.01
CA PHE A 71 2.48 -10.23 -17.12
C PHE A 71 3.83 -10.61 -17.72
N GLY A 72 4.95 -10.22 -17.09
CA GLY A 72 6.32 -10.56 -17.53
C GLY A 72 6.76 -9.94 -18.85
N ASP A 73 6.07 -8.92 -19.37
CA ASP A 73 6.35 -8.31 -20.67
C ASP A 73 7.45 -7.24 -20.57
N ALA A 74 8.71 -7.71 -20.56
CA ALA A 74 9.89 -6.87 -20.44
C ALA A 74 10.02 -5.82 -21.57
N ASP A 75 9.67 -6.17 -22.81
CA ASP A 75 9.70 -5.25 -23.95
C ASP A 75 8.73 -4.08 -23.72
N ALA A 76 7.47 -4.39 -23.35
CA ALA A 76 6.47 -3.37 -23.07
C ALA A 76 6.84 -2.52 -21.85
N LEU A 77 7.46 -3.11 -20.83
CA LEU A 77 7.99 -2.37 -19.68
C LEU A 77 9.04 -1.34 -20.13
N GLN A 78 10.00 -1.72 -20.97
CA GLN A 78 11.00 -0.79 -21.50
C GLN A 78 10.35 0.31 -22.36
N GLU A 79 9.49 -0.05 -23.32
CA GLU A 79 8.71 0.89 -24.13
C GLU A 79 7.99 1.93 -23.25
N ILE A 80 7.38 1.51 -22.13
CA ILE A 80 6.61 2.39 -21.22
C ILE A 80 7.52 3.34 -20.43
N LEU A 81 8.67 2.88 -19.94
CA LEU A 81 9.61 3.72 -19.18
C LEU A 81 10.26 4.80 -20.09
N GLU A 82 10.56 4.43 -21.33
CA GLU A 82 11.10 5.35 -22.33
C GLU A 82 10.05 6.36 -22.84
N SER A 83 8.79 5.94 -22.99
CA SER A 83 7.69 6.74 -23.57
C SER A 83 7.56 8.16 -22.97
N ALA A 84 7.29 9.15 -23.83
CA ALA A 84 7.33 10.57 -23.48
C ALA A 84 6.01 11.07 -22.88
N THR A 85 4.88 10.47 -23.24
CA THR A 85 3.54 10.91 -22.80
C THR A 85 2.71 9.79 -22.16
N PRO A 86 1.79 10.11 -21.23
CA PRO A 86 0.86 9.12 -20.67
C PRO A 86 -0.07 8.50 -21.74
N ALA A 87 -0.23 9.15 -22.89
CA ALA A 87 -0.97 8.60 -24.03
C ALA A 87 -0.21 7.45 -24.71
N GLU A 88 1.11 7.58 -24.87
CA GLU A 88 1.99 6.50 -25.35
C GLU A 88 2.02 5.35 -24.34
N ALA A 89 2.31 5.64 -23.06
CA ALA A 89 2.32 4.64 -21.98
C ALA A 89 1.02 3.82 -21.95
N LYS A 90 -0.16 4.47 -22.05
CA LYS A 90 -1.47 3.81 -22.11
C LYS A 90 -1.71 3.05 -23.43
N SER A 91 -1.09 3.47 -24.53
CA SER A 91 -1.13 2.76 -25.81
C SER A 91 -0.31 1.46 -25.76
N ILE A 92 0.86 1.49 -25.13
CA ILE A 92 1.72 0.32 -24.91
C ILE A 92 1.09 -0.63 -23.89
N GLY A 93 0.60 -0.12 -22.76
CA GLY A 93 -0.08 -0.91 -21.72
C GLY A 93 -1.37 -1.62 -22.17
N ARG A 94 -1.94 -1.23 -23.33
CA ARG A 94 -3.02 -1.96 -24.02
C ARG A 94 -2.53 -3.14 -24.87
N ARG A 95 -1.24 -3.18 -25.23
CA ARG A 95 -0.58 -4.22 -26.05
C ARG A 95 0.21 -5.25 -25.24
N VAL A 96 0.32 -5.07 -23.91
CA VAL A 96 1.03 -5.99 -23.00
C VAL A 96 0.63 -7.44 -23.27
N LYS A 97 1.62 -8.27 -23.57
CA LYS A 97 1.51 -9.71 -23.84
C LYS A 97 1.04 -10.48 -22.60
N ALA A 98 0.60 -11.72 -22.79
CA ALA A 98 0.17 -12.63 -21.72
C ALA A 98 -0.90 -12.05 -20.77
N TYR A 99 -1.68 -11.07 -21.23
CA TYR A 99 -2.70 -10.40 -20.43
C TYR A 99 -3.83 -11.35 -20.00
N ASP A 100 -4.03 -11.44 -18.69
CA ASP A 100 -5.18 -12.08 -18.05
C ASP A 100 -6.03 -11.01 -17.34
N ASP A 101 -7.34 -10.98 -17.61
CA ASP A 101 -8.22 -9.95 -17.04
C ASP A 101 -8.55 -10.21 -15.56
N GLU A 102 -8.62 -11.47 -15.12
CA GLU A 102 -8.91 -11.81 -13.73
C GLU A 102 -7.74 -11.44 -12.83
N LEU A 103 -6.51 -11.79 -13.23
CA LEU A 103 -5.28 -11.40 -12.55
C LEU A 103 -5.13 -9.86 -12.55
N TRP A 104 -5.48 -9.18 -13.65
CA TRP A 104 -5.49 -7.72 -13.66
C TRP A 104 -6.55 -7.13 -12.73
N VAL A 105 -7.77 -7.67 -12.70
CA VAL A 105 -8.84 -7.24 -11.78
C VAL A 105 -8.40 -7.39 -10.32
N GLN A 106 -7.73 -8.48 -9.97
CA GLN A 106 -7.20 -8.74 -8.63
C GLN A 106 -6.14 -7.70 -8.21
N HIS A 107 -5.14 -7.43 -9.05
CA HIS A 107 -3.98 -6.59 -8.66
C HIS A 107 -4.13 -5.09 -8.95
N ARG A 108 -4.92 -4.68 -9.96
CA ARG A 108 -4.90 -3.30 -10.49
C ARG A 108 -5.19 -2.21 -9.45
N TYR A 109 -6.07 -2.48 -8.49
CA TYR A 109 -6.46 -1.48 -7.49
C TYR A 109 -5.29 -1.16 -6.55
N ALA A 110 -4.65 -2.19 -5.98
CA ALA A 110 -3.49 -2.01 -5.10
C ALA A 110 -2.30 -1.35 -5.82
N LEU A 111 -2.06 -1.69 -7.09
CA LEU A 111 -1.03 -1.05 -7.90
C LEU A 111 -1.32 0.44 -8.15
N VAL A 112 -2.57 0.81 -8.42
CA VAL A 112 -2.96 2.23 -8.60
C VAL A 112 -2.95 2.99 -7.26
N VAL A 113 -3.29 2.37 -6.14
CA VAL A 113 -3.08 2.95 -4.79
C VAL A 113 -1.60 3.22 -4.54
N ALA A 114 -0.71 2.25 -4.77
CA ALA A 114 0.73 2.40 -4.57
C ALA A 114 1.35 3.51 -5.45
N GLY A 115 1.03 3.52 -6.75
CA GLY A 115 1.51 4.54 -7.68
C GLY A 115 1.03 5.95 -7.36
N ASN A 116 -0.22 6.10 -6.91
CA ASN A 116 -0.71 7.39 -6.43
C ASN A 116 -0.12 7.77 -5.08
N TYR A 117 0.06 6.83 -4.15
CA TYR A 117 0.73 7.10 -2.88
C TYR A 117 2.13 7.68 -3.12
N ALA A 118 2.96 7.05 -3.95
CA ALA A 118 4.31 7.54 -4.27
C ALA A 118 4.29 8.95 -4.90
N LYS A 119 3.43 9.17 -5.91
CA LYS A 119 3.16 10.48 -6.53
C LYS A 119 2.85 11.55 -5.48
N PHE A 120 1.82 11.31 -4.66
CA PHE A 120 1.33 12.29 -3.69
C PHE A 120 2.31 12.48 -2.51
N ALA A 121 3.04 11.43 -2.08
CA ALA A 121 3.99 11.50 -0.97
C ALA A 121 5.20 12.39 -1.30
N GLN A 122 5.73 12.28 -2.52
CA GLN A 122 6.92 13.02 -2.97
C GLN A 122 6.62 14.45 -3.43
N ASN A 123 5.35 14.76 -3.73
CA ASN A 123 4.94 16.06 -4.27
C ASN A 123 4.14 16.85 -3.21
N ALA A 124 4.82 17.61 -2.34
CA ALA A 124 4.22 18.26 -1.16
C ALA A 124 2.92 19.06 -1.42
N LYS A 125 2.85 19.88 -2.49
CA LYS A 125 1.64 20.64 -2.85
C LYS A 125 0.46 19.76 -3.30
N LEU A 126 0.76 18.58 -3.82
CA LEU A 126 -0.24 17.58 -4.18
C LEU A 126 -0.69 16.84 -2.91
N LYS A 127 0.22 16.52 -1.97
CA LYS A 127 -0.11 15.97 -0.64
C LYS A 127 -1.08 16.89 0.11
N GLU A 128 -0.80 18.19 0.12
CA GLU A 128 -1.66 19.23 0.69
C GLU A 128 -3.06 19.22 0.04
N TYR A 129 -3.13 19.20 -1.31
CA TYR A 129 -4.40 19.16 -2.03
C TYR A 129 -5.22 17.89 -1.75
N ILE A 130 -4.63 16.70 -1.84
CA ILE A 130 -5.41 15.46 -1.62
C ILE A 130 -5.90 15.34 -0.17
N LEU A 131 -5.13 15.84 0.80
CA LEU A 131 -5.53 15.91 2.20
C LEU A 131 -6.63 16.94 2.47
N SER A 132 -6.71 18.04 1.71
CA SER A 132 -7.75 19.07 1.87
C SER A 132 -9.13 18.63 1.33
N THR A 133 -9.18 17.59 0.49
CA THR A 133 -10.45 16.97 0.03
C THR A 133 -11.28 16.31 1.16
N ASN A 134 -10.75 16.27 2.39
CA ASN A 134 -11.49 15.93 3.61
C ASN A 134 -12.30 14.63 3.61
N ALA A 135 -13.62 14.71 3.57
CA ALA A 135 -14.51 13.56 3.55
C ALA A 135 -15.16 13.33 2.17
N LEU A 136 -14.86 14.22 1.20
CA LEU A 136 -15.46 14.19 -0.13
C LEU A 136 -15.18 12.84 -0.81
N VAL A 137 -16.20 12.31 -1.48
CA VAL A 137 -16.04 11.19 -2.41
C VAL A 137 -15.43 11.74 -3.69
N LEU A 138 -14.26 11.23 -4.07
CA LEU A 138 -13.55 11.68 -5.27
C LEU A 138 -14.13 10.94 -6.48
N VAL A 139 -14.40 11.63 -7.58
CA VAL A 139 -15.12 11.08 -8.73
C VAL A 139 -14.47 11.45 -10.06
N GLU A 140 -13.94 10.47 -10.79
CA GLU A 140 -13.42 10.70 -12.14
C GLU A 140 -14.58 10.75 -13.15
N ALA A 141 -14.97 11.96 -13.54
CA ALA A 141 -16.11 12.28 -14.41
C ALA A 141 -15.81 12.03 -15.90
N SER A 142 -15.27 10.85 -16.22
CA SER A 142 -14.92 10.42 -17.58
C SER A 142 -16.05 9.66 -18.25
N ALA A 143 -16.64 10.25 -19.29
CA ALA A 143 -17.65 9.59 -20.14
C ALA A 143 -17.08 8.39 -20.94
N LYS A 144 -15.75 8.25 -21.02
CA LYS A 144 -15.06 7.23 -21.82
C LYS A 144 -14.41 6.12 -20.99
N ASP A 145 -14.29 6.29 -19.68
CA ASP A 145 -13.72 5.27 -18.79
C ASP A 145 -14.80 4.74 -17.84
N ARG A 146 -14.97 3.42 -17.81
CA ARG A 146 -15.94 2.70 -16.97
C ARG A 146 -15.28 1.86 -15.88
N ILE A 147 -13.95 1.87 -15.78
CA ILE A 147 -13.18 1.13 -14.78
C ILE A 147 -12.65 2.12 -13.74
N TRP A 148 -11.94 3.14 -14.20
CA TRP A 148 -11.33 4.15 -13.32
C TRP A 148 -12.27 5.31 -13.05
N GLY A 149 -13.10 5.67 -14.04
CA GLY A 149 -14.18 6.65 -13.92
C GLY A 149 -15.59 6.05 -13.88
N ILE A 150 -16.58 6.95 -13.88
CA ILE A 150 -18.01 6.64 -13.73
C ILE A 150 -18.77 6.40 -15.04
N GLY A 151 -18.12 6.49 -16.22
CA GLY A 151 -18.78 6.35 -17.52
C GLY A 151 -19.79 7.46 -17.86
N LEU A 152 -19.77 8.58 -17.13
CA LEU A 152 -20.55 9.81 -17.35
C LEU A 152 -19.57 11.00 -17.45
N GLY A 153 -19.94 12.04 -18.20
CA GLY A 153 -19.13 13.27 -18.32
C GLY A 153 -19.49 14.31 -17.26
N ILE A 154 -18.59 15.28 -17.01
CA ILE A 154 -18.75 16.34 -15.99
C ILE A 154 -20.06 17.16 -16.06
N ASN A 155 -20.73 17.18 -17.23
CA ASN A 155 -22.00 17.90 -17.47
C ASN A 155 -23.24 16.97 -17.52
N ASP A 156 -23.11 15.69 -17.16
CA ASP A 156 -24.21 14.71 -17.21
C ASP A 156 -25.17 14.90 -16.01
N PRO A 157 -26.49 14.97 -16.19
CA PRO A 157 -27.43 15.15 -15.06
C PRO A 157 -27.46 13.97 -14.08
N GLY A 158 -26.90 12.81 -14.44
CA GLY A 158 -26.71 11.66 -13.54
C GLY A 158 -25.46 11.71 -12.67
N LEU A 159 -24.60 12.74 -12.82
CA LEU A 159 -23.27 12.80 -12.19
C LEU A 159 -23.30 12.61 -10.67
N SER A 160 -24.23 13.23 -9.97
CA SER A 160 -24.38 13.18 -8.51
C SER A 160 -25.20 11.98 -7.99
N ASN A 161 -25.68 11.09 -8.86
CA ASN A 161 -26.40 9.88 -8.46
C ASN A 161 -25.57 8.62 -8.82
N PRO A 162 -24.92 7.97 -7.84
CA PRO A 162 -24.14 6.75 -8.08
C PRO A 162 -24.91 5.57 -8.68
N ARG A 163 -26.25 5.57 -8.64
CA ARG A 163 -27.08 4.56 -9.33
C ARG A 163 -27.16 4.78 -10.85
N HIS A 164 -26.83 5.97 -11.34
CA HIS A 164 -26.77 6.30 -12.77
C HIS A 164 -25.36 6.13 -13.36
N TRP A 165 -24.35 5.91 -12.52
CA TRP A 165 -22.97 5.68 -12.96
C TRP A 165 -22.88 4.39 -13.78
N LYS A 166 -22.17 4.47 -14.91
CA LYS A 166 -21.96 3.38 -15.87
C LYS A 166 -20.56 2.77 -15.74
N GLY A 167 -19.89 3.04 -14.62
CA GLY A 167 -18.50 2.70 -14.35
C GLY A 167 -18.16 2.65 -12.87
N LEU A 168 -17.03 2.01 -12.54
CA LEU A 168 -16.68 1.58 -11.19
C LEU A 168 -16.04 2.66 -10.30
N ASN A 169 -15.62 3.80 -10.86
CA ASN A 169 -14.93 4.89 -10.15
C ASN A 169 -13.66 4.44 -9.37
N LEU A 170 -12.94 3.42 -9.84
CA LEU A 170 -11.82 2.85 -9.07
C LEU A 170 -10.70 3.86 -8.79
N LEU A 171 -10.50 4.88 -9.64
CA LEU A 171 -9.50 5.92 -9.38
C LEU A 171 -9.92 6.81 -8.21
N GLY A 172 -11.19 7.22 -8.18
CA GLY A 172 -11.74 8.01 -7.09
C GLY A 172 -11.57 7.33 -5.73
N PHE A 173 -11.93 6.04 -5.65
CA PHE A 173 -11.75 5.27 -4.41
C PHE A 173 -10.28 5.02 -4.06
N ALA A 174 -9.41 4.72 -5.04
CA ALA A 174 -7.98 4.56 -4.80
C ALA A 174 -7.33 5.85 -4.24
N LEU A 175 -7.73 7.03 -4.74
CA LEU A 175 -7.27 8.32 -4.23
C LEU A 175 -7.79 8.60 -2.80
N MET A 176 -9.02 8.19 -2.48
CA MET A 176 -9.54 8.25 -1.11
C MET A 176 -8.75 7.33 -0.16
N GLU A 177 -8.31 6.16 -0.61
CA GLU A 177 -7.45 5.26 0.17
C GLU A 177 -6.05 5.86 0.39
N VAL A 178 -5.44 6.48 -0.63
CA VAL A 178 -4.17 7.22 -0.51
C VAL A 178 -4.27 8.37 0.50
N ARG A 179 -5.36 9.16 0.46
CA ARG A 179 -5.65 10.22 1.43
C ARG A 179 -5.71 9.68 2.86
N ASP A 180 -6.39 8.56 3.06
CA ASP A 180 -6.59 7.94 4.36
C ASP A 180 -5.30 7.31 4.92
N LEU A 181 -4.45 6.72 4.07
CA LEU A 181 -3.11 6.24 4.43
C LEU A 181 -2.23 7.40 4.93
N MET A 182 -2.16 8.49 4.17
CA MET A 182 -1.37 9.68 4.53
C MET A 182 -1.86 10.37 5.81
N ARG A 183 -3.13 10.21 6.18
CA ARG A 183 -3.68 10.65 7.47
C ARG A 183 -3.22 9.76 8.61
N ALA A 184 -3.34 8.44 8.47
CA ALA A 184 -2.86 7.49 9.46
C ALA A 184 -1.35 7.67 9.74
N GLU A 185 -0.54 7.93 8.70
CA GLU A 185 0.88 8.27 8.83
C GLU A 185 1.11 9.57 9.60
N ALA A 186 0.38 10.64 9.28
CA ALA A 186 0.51 11.93 9.96
C ALA A 186 0.06 11.85 11.43
N GLU A 187 -1.02 11.12 11.72
CA GLU A 187 -1.48 10.81 13.07
C GLU A 187 -0.44 9.98 13.84
N ASN A 188 0.16 8.96 13.23
CA ASN A 188 1.21 8.15 13.84
C ASN A 188 2.53 8.91 14.01
N SER A 189 2.82 9.90 13.15
CA SER A 189 3.99 10.79 13.28
C SER A 189 3.80 11.85 14.38
N ASN A 190 2.56 12.33 14.57
CA ASN A 190 2.21 13.30 15.61
C ASN A 190 2.00 12.65 16.99
N LYS A 191 1.73 11.34 17.06
CA LYS A 191 1.91 10.56 18.29
C LYS A 191 3.39 10.59 18.64
N ARG A 192 3.76 11.41 19.63
CA ARG A 192 5.11 11.52 20.17
C ARG A 192 5.69 10.12 20.41
N LEU A 193 6.67 9.73 19.60
CA LEU A 193 7.33 8.42 19.67
C LEU A 193 7.91 8.19 21.07
N THR A 194 7.18 7.46 21.90
CA THR A 194 7.71 6.84 23.11
C THR A 194 8.63 5.72 22.67
N ARG A 195 9.92 5.86 22.96
CA ARG A 195 10.99 4.95 22.53
C ARG A 195 10.72 3.53 23.06
N GLN A 196 10.19 2.67 22.21
CA GLN A 196 10.06 1.23 22.48
C GLN A 196 11.37 0.52 22.13
N SER A 197 11.67 -0.56 22.84
CA SER A 197 12.97 -1.24 22.82
C SER A 197 12.82 -2.72 22.48
N ILE A 198 13.75 -3.23 21.68
CA ILE A 198 13.83 -4.63 21.25
C ILE A 198 15.13 -5.23 21.78
N TYR A 199 15.11 -6.52 22.09
CA TYR A 199 16.22 -7.28 22.67
C TYR A 199 16.41 -8.57 21.86
N ILE A 200 17.66 -8.95 21.65
CA ILE A 200 18.06 -10.23 21.08
C ILE A 200 19.27 -10.69 21.90
N GLY A 201 19.29 -11.95 22.32
CA GLY A 201 20.37 -12.53 23.13
C GLY A 201 20.43 -14.03 22.91
N TYR A 202 21.61 -14.61 23.14
CA TYR A 202 21.84 -16.04 23.04
C TYR A 202 21.69 -16.68 24.42
N VAL A 203 20.78 -17.66 24.53
CA VAL A 203 20.63 -18.49 25.75
C VAL A 203 21.47 -19.74 25.57
N ASN A 204 22.32 -20.04 26.56
CA ASN A 204 23.10 -21.28 26.55
C ASN A 204 22.17 -22.49 26.85
N PRO A 205 21.98 -23.43 25.90
CA PRO A 205 21.00 -24.51 26.04
C PRO A 205 21.41 -25.61 27.05
N VAL A 206 22.52 -25.44 27.76
CA VAL A 206 23.03 -26.38 28.78
C VAL A 206 23.04 -25.77 30.19
N THR A 207 23.13 -24.43 30.31
CA THR A 207 23.19 -23.75 31.62
C THR A 207 22.05 -22.77 31.88
N GLU A 208 21.21 -22.48 30.87
CA GLU A 208 20.15 -21.46 30.90
C GLU A 208 20.65 -20.01 31.10
N ASP A 209 21.97 -19.79 31.15
CA ASP A 209 22.56 -18.45 31.21
C ASP A 209 22.36 -17.67 29.90
N ILE A 210 22.10 -16.37 30.03
CA ILE A 210 22.13 -15.41 28.92
C ILE A 210 23.57 -14.91 28.79
N ASP A 211 24.29 -15.38 27.78
CA ASP A 211 25.69 -15.01 27.57
C ASP A 211 25.77 -13.67 26.80
N PRO A 212 26.36 -12.59 27.35
CA PRO A 212 26.35 -11.26 26.74
C PRO A 212 27.33 -11.15 25.56
N VAL A 213 26.90 -11.64 24.40
CA VAL A 213 27.65 -11.55 23.14
C VAL A 213 27.78 -10.08 22.66
N LEU A 214 28.89 -9.44 23.06
CA LEU A 214 29.48 -8.21 22.51
C LEU A 214 28.59 -6.95 22.40
N ASP A 215 28.57 -6.17 23.49
CA ASP A 215 28.51 -4.68 23.48
C ASP A 215 27.45 -3.98 22.60
N PHE A 216 26.17 -4.34 22.77
CA PHE A 216 25.08 -3.37 22.59
C PHE A 216 23.96 -3.54 23.62
N ALA A 217 23.95 -2.67 24.64
CA ALA A 217 22.98 -2.70 25.73
C ALA A 217 21.60 -2.13 25.34
N ILE A 218 20.53 -2.87 25.68
CA ILE A 218 19.12 -2.50 25.98
C ILE A 218 18.82 -2.51 27.51
N ALA A 219 17.75 -1.89 28.02
CA ALA A 219 17.06 -2.22 29.31
C ALA A 219 15.75 -1.40 29.49
N CYS A 220 14.66 -1.77 30.19
CA CYS A 220 13.99 -3.03 30.64
C CYS A 220 12.54 -2.62 31.07
N SER A 221 11.52 -3.44 31.38
CA SER A 221 11.26 -4.91 31.45
C SER A 221 9.89 -5.22 30.75
N TYR A 222 8.86 -6.02 31.11
CA TYR A 222 8.33 -6.77 32.28
C TYR A 222 7.55 -8.04 31.85
N ASP A 223 7.16 -8.89 32.83
CA ASP A 223 6.84 -10.33 32.70
C ASP A 223 5.37 -10.71 32.36
N VAL A 224 5.19 -11.44 31.26
CA VAL A 224 4.38 -12.68 31.15
C VAL A 224 5.00 -13.51 30.02
N ASP A 225 5.27 -14.80 30.24
CA ASP A 225 5.67 -15.73 29.17
C ASP A 225 4.42 -16.41 28.56
N TRP A 226 4.44 -16.57 27.24
CA TRP A 226 3.37 -17.15 26.43
C TRP A 226 3.85 -18.28 25.49
N GLY A 227 5.15 -18.61 25.49
CA GLY A 227 5.73 -19.76 24.78
C GLY A 227 6.22 -19.54 23.33
N THR A 228 7.05 -20.47 22.88
CA THR A 228 7.75 -20.49 21.58
C THR A 228 6.88 -20.95 20.41
N ILE A 229 7.13 -20.44 19.19
CA ILE A 229 6.43 -20.87 17.95
C ILE A 229 7.44 -21.24 16.85
N THR A 230 7.76 -22.52 16.73
CA THR A 230 8.72 -23.04 15.73
C THR A 230 8.11 -23.05 14.32
N ILE A 231 8.69 -22.30 13.37
CA ILE A 231 8.19 -22.22 11.97
C ILE A 231 8.87 -23.28 11.07
N SER A 232 8.77 -24.57 11.46
CA SER A 232 9.44 -25.69 10.76
C SER A 232 8.85 -26.05 9.39
N GLU A 233 7.73 -25.44 8.98
CA GLU A 233 7.06 -25.67 7.69
C GLU A 233 6.83 -24.37 6.91
N ALA A 234 7.78 -23.43 6.99
CA ALA A 234 7.76 -22.22 6.18
C ALA A 234 7.71 -22.55 4.67
N LYS A 235 6.63 -22.13 3.99
CA LYS A 235 6.62 -22.14 2.53
C LYS A 235 7.60 -21.07 2.09
N LYS A 236 8.51 -21.41 1.17
CA LYS A 236 9.62 -20.51 0.75
C LYS A 236 9.19 -19.11 0.27
N PHE A 237 7.90 -18.91 -0.02
CA PHE A 237 7.29 -17.61 -0.22
C PHE A 237 5.86 -17.61 0.37
N GLY A 238 5.51 -16.57 1.15
CA GLY A 238 4.15 -16.35 1.64
C GLY A 238 4.09 -15.59 2.97
N TRP A 239 2.90 -15.07 3.31
CA TRP A 239 2.58 -14.68 4.68
C TRP A 239 2.05 -15.91 5.42
N HIS A 240 2.61 -16.20 6.59
CA HIS A 240 2.19 -17.27 7.49
C HIS A 240 1.29 -16.71 8.58
N GLU A 241 0.08 -17.22 8.67
CA GLU A 241 -0.89 -16.89 9.71
C GLU A 241 -0.59 -17.65 11.01
N VAL A 242 -0.36 -16.88 12.08
CA VAL A 242 -0.07 -17.35 13.43
C VAL A 242 -1.21 -16.91 14.34
N ASN A 243 -1.91 -17.87 14.94
CA ASN A 243 -2.93 -17.61 15.96
C ASN A 243 -2.26 -17.61 17.33
N LEU A 244 -2.38 -16.51 18.06
CA LEU A 244 -1.79 -16.32 19.38
C LEU A 244 -2.66 -16.93 20.49
N PRO A 245 -2.10 -17.24 21.67
CA PRO A 245 -2.88 -17.71 22.83
C PRO A 245 -3.99 -16.76 23.29
N ASN A 246 -3.86 -15.46 23.01
CA ASN A 246 -4.90 -14.45 23.31
C ASN A 246 -6.04 -14.40 22.26
N GLY A 247 -6.00 -15.25 21.23
CA GLY A 247 -7.00 -15.31 20.15
C GLY A 247 -6.78 -14.30 19.02
N GLU A 248 -5.70 -13.51 19.02
CA GLU A 248 -5.37 -12.63 17.90
C GLU A 248 -4.60 -13.35 16.78
N LEU A 249 -4.86 -12.92 15.54
CA LEU A 249 -4.15 -13.37 14.34
C LEU A 249 -3.02 -12.40 14.00
N ILE A 250 -1.83 -12.94 13.72
CA ILE A 250 -0.67 -12.21 13.19
C ILE A 250 -0.17 -12.90 11.93
N GLU A 251 0.33 -12.12 10.98
CA GLU A 251 0.83 -12.59 9.70
C GLU A 251 2.33 -12.31 9.62
N ILE A 252 3.14 -13.35 9.36
CA ILE A 252 4.61 -13.26 9.35
C ILE A 252 5.14 -13.74 8.00
N MET A 253 5.96 -12.93 7.32
CA MET A 253 6.59 -13.28 6.04
C MET A 253 8.11 -13.23 6.19
N VAL A 254 8.72 -14.41 6.14
CA VAL A 254 10.17 -14.60 6.07
C VAL A 254 10.58 -14.74 4.60
N LEU A 255 11.60 -13.99 4.20
CA LEU A 255 12.22 -14.07 2.88
C LEU A 255 13.74 -14.27 3.08
N ILE A 256 14.35 -15.17 2.32
CA ILE A 256 15.81 -15.35 2.28
C ILE A 256 16.29 -14.87 0.92
N ASN A 257 17.24 -13.94 0.90
CA ASN A 257 17.85 -13.46 -0.34
C ASN A 257 18.85 -14.51 -0.88
N PRO A 258 18.58 -15.16 -2.02
CA PRO A 258 19.40 -16.27 -2.51
C PRO A 258 20.77 -15.85 -3.08
N ILE A 259 21.07 -14.54 -3.13
CA ILE A 259 22.34 -14.01 -3.67
C ILE A 259 23.37 -13.80 -2.56
N ASN A 260 22.94 -13.57 -1.31
CA ASN A 260 23.82 -13.22 -0.19
C ASN A 260 23.41 -13.78 1.19
N ASN A 261 22.37 -14.63 1.25
CA ASN A 261 21.78 -15.17 2.48
C ASN A 261 21.22 -14.13 3.47
N ASP A 262 20.97 -12.89 3.06
CA ASP A 262 20.27 -11.91 3.91
C ASP A 262 18.86 -12.43 4.26
N LEU A 263 18.57 -12.53 5.55
CA LEU A 263 17.26 -12.87 6.08
C LEU A 263 16.43 -11.60 6.22
N THR A 264 15.25 -11.56 5.62
CA THR A 264 14.25 -10.50 5.83
C THR A 264 13.03 -11.05 6.53
N VAL A 265 12.74 -10.58 7.74
CA VAL A 265 11.52 -10.94 8.49
C VAL A 265 10.58 -9.75 8.52
N ASN A 266 9.34 -9.96 8.08
CA ASN A 266 8.27 -8.99 8.11
C ASN A 266 7.14 -9.54 9.00
N ALA A 267 6.63 -8.73 9.91
CA ALA A 267 5.47 -9.08 10.73
C ALA A 267 4.39 -8.01 10.58
N ARG A 268 3.12 -8.42 10.43
CA ARG A 268 1.97 -7.52 10.37
C ARG A 268 0.78 -8.06 11.16
N GLN A 269 -0.07 -7.18 11.65
CA GLN A 269 -1.30 -7.53 12.36
C GLN A 269 -2.45 -6.68 11.80
N LYS A 270 -3.57 -7.33 11.43
CA LYS A 270 -4.74 -6.64 10.84
C LYS A 270 -4.33 -5.73 9.65
N SER A 271 -3.46 -6.27 8.79
CA SER A 271 -2.80 -5.59 7.66
C SER A 271 -1.88 -4.40 7.98
N GLN A 272 -1.64 -4.03 9.25
CA GLN A 272 -0.64 -3.02 9.62
C GLN A 272 0.72 -3.67 9.85
N SER A 273 1.77 -3.17 9.19
CA SER A 273 3.15 -3.62 9.42
C SER A 273 3.56 -3.29 10.86
N LEU A 274 3.95 -4.31 11.61
CA LEU A 274 4.52 -4.19 12.96
C LEU A 274 6.03 -4.05 12.89
N LEU A 275 6.68 -4.79 11.98
CA LEU A 275 8.14 -4.80 11.85
C LEU A 275 8.57 -5.24 10.44
N GLN A 276 9.67 -4.67 9.98
CA GLN A 276 10.52 -5.21 8.93
C GLN A 276 11.97 -5.19 9.44
N LEU A 277 12.62 -6.35 9.44
CA LEU A 277 14.04 -6.51 9.72
C LEU A 277 14.75 -7.12 8.52
N ILE A 278 15.95 -6.62 8.22
CA ILE A 278 16.90 -7.22 7.27
C ILE A 278 18.16 -7.50 8.08
N CYS A 279 18.53 -8.78 8.19
CA CYS A 279 19.57 -9.23 9.10
C CYS A 279 20.49 -10.28 8.44
N LYS A 280 21.71 -10.35 8.94
CA LYS A 280 22.69 -11.40 8.64
C LYS A 280 22.93 -12.21 9.91
N GLU A 281 23.11 -13.52 9.75
CA GLU A 281 23.62 -14.41 10.81
C GLU A 281 22.80 -14.40 12.11
N ILE A 282 21.45 -14.44 12.01
CA ILE A 282 20.54 -14.57 13.15
C ILE A 282 19.92 -15.98 13.22
N SER A 283 20.00 -16.61 14.40
CA SER A 283 19.38 -17.89 14.74
C SER A 283 18.01 -17.75 15.45
N SER A 284 17.74 -16.63 16.14
CA SER A 284 16.49 -16.41 16.87
C SER A 284 16.07 -14.93 16.91
N LEU A 285 14.77 -14.65 16.85
CA LEU A 285 14.21 -13.28 16.82
C LEU A 285 12.98 -13.13 17.76
N PHE A 286 12.98 -12.14 18.65
CA PHE A 286 11.85 -11.89 19.55
C PHE A 286 10.98 -10.73 19.08
N LEU A 287 9.65 -10.92 19.07
CA LEU A 287 8.65 -9.91 18.70
C LEU A 287 7.64 -9.71 19.84
N ARG A 288 7.25 -8.46 20.13
CA ARG A 288 6.08 -8.15 20.99
C ARG A 288 4.97 -7.49 20.16
N THR A 289 3.73 -7.85 20.43
CA THR A 289 2.56 -7.48 19.60
C THR A 289 1.78 -6.30 20.18
N LEU A 290 0.79 -5.77 19.43
CA LEU A 290 -0.11 -4.71 19.94
C LEU A 290 -1.04 -5.19 21.06
N GLY A 291 -1.18 -6.52 21.24
CA GLY A 291 -1.93 -7.17 22.31
C GLY A 291 -1.04 -7.80 23.39
N GLU A 292 0.16 -7.24 23.60
CA GLU A 292 1.18 -7.59 24.61
C GLU A 292 1.78 -9.01 24.56
N ALA A 293 1.31 -9.89 23.67
CA ALA A 293 1.90 -11.21 23.46
C ALA A 293 3.37 -11.12 23.01
N LEU A 294 4.18 -12.10 23.44
CA LEU A 294 5.53 -12.35 22.95
C LEU A 294 5.48 -13.45 21.88
N ILE A 295 6.34 -13.37 20.87
CA ILE A 295 6.55 -14.41 19.85
C ILE A 295 8.05 -14.66 19.71
N GLU A 296 8.46 -15.92 19.81
CA GLU A 296 9.83 -16.37 19.54
C GLU A 296 9.97 -16.97 18.12
N ILE A 297 10.79 -16.27 17.34
CA ILE A 297 11.45 -16.46 16.05
C ILE A 297 12.54 -17.51 15.91
N GLU A 298 12.37 -18.78 16.28
CA GLU A 298 13.47 -19.74 16.11
C GLU A 298 13.70 -20.15 14.64
N ILE A 299 14.95 -20.05 14.17
CA ILE A 299 15.38 -20.33 12.79
C ILE A 299 16.41 -21.46 12.80
N ARG A 300 16.01 -22.61 12.25
CA ARG A 300 16.85 -23.82 12.11
C ARG A 300 17.08 -24.11 10.62
N GLU A 301 18.25 -24.66 10.30
CA GLU A 301 18.61 -25.16 8.95
C GLU A 301 17.90 -26.48 8.59
#